data_AF-A0A099I288-F1
#
_entry.id   AF-A0A099I288-F1
#
_cell.length_a   1.000
_cell.length_b   1.000
_cell.length_c   1.000
_cell.angle_alpha   90.00
_cell.angle_beta   90.00
_cell.angle_gamma   90.00
#
_symmetry.space_group_name_H-M   'P 1'
#
loop_
_entity.id
_entity.type
_entity.pdbx_description
1 polymer ?
#
loop_
_entity_poly.entity_id
_entity_poly.type
_entity_poly.pdbx_seq_one_letter_code
_entity_poly.pdbx_strand_id
1 'polypeptide(L)'
;MADFLSGIFSAALKTNDALEKGILTGCLRIAKESIFTGLNNFNVYSITEEPSSTCFGFTPEETLKLLEYYHLKSYEQTVKEW
;
A
#
# COMPACT_ATOMS: atom_id res chain seq x y z
N MET A 1 -13.38 -3.42 16.79
CA MET A 1 -11.92 -3.26 16.52
C MET A 1 -11.65 -2.14 15.52
N ALA A 2 -12.26 -2.18 14.33
CA ALA A 2 -12.12 -1.12 13.32
C ALA A 2 -12.56 0.26 13.85
N ASP A 3 -13.69 0.33 14.56
CA ASP A 3 -14.18 1.60 15.14
C ASP A 3 -13.25 2.17 16.21
N PHE A 4 -12.64 1.29 17.02
CA PHE A 4 -11.67 1.69 18.04
C PHE A 4 -10.40 2.27 17.40
N LEU A 5 -9.85 1.59 16.39
CA LEU A 5 -8.68 2.07 15.65
C LEU A 5 -8.99 3.36 14.87
N SER A 6 -10.17 3.44 14.25
CA SER A 6 -10.65 4.64 13.57
C SER A 6 -10.74 5.84 14.53
N GLY A 7 -11.25 5.64 15.74
CA GLY A 7 -11.30 6.67 16.78
C GLY A 7 -9.92 7.17 17.20
N ILE A 8 -8.97 6.25 17.43
CA ILE A 8 -7.58 6.59 17.78
C ILE A 8 -6.94 7.41 16.67
N PHE A 9 -7.01 6.93 15.42
CA PHE A 9 -6.38 7.62 14.30
C PHE A 9 -7.04 8.98 14.04
N SER A 10 -8.36 9.10 14.23
CA SER A 10 -9.03 10.38 14.07
C SER A 10 -8.57 11.40 15.11
N ALA A 11 -8.33 11.00 16.35
CA ALA A 11 -7.81 11.91 17.37
C ALA A 11 -6.34 12.29 17.13
N ALA A 12 -5.53 11.35 16.66
CA ALA A 12 -4.08 11.56 16.46
C ALA A 12 -3.75 12.33 15.17
N LEU A 13 -4.47 12.09 14.08
CA LEU A 13 -4.10 12.55 12.73
C LEU A 13 -4.96 13.72 12.22
N LYS A 14 -6.12 13.99 12.82
CA LYS A 14 -6.99 15.10 12.43
C LYS A 14 -6.85 16.24 13.43
N THR A 15 -6.67 17.46 12.93
CA THR A 15 -6.65 18.69 13.76
C THR A 15 -5.68 18.61 14.95
N ASN A 16 -4.50 18.01 14.71
CA ASN A 16 -3.44 17.90 15.70
C ASN A 16 -2.35 18.94 15.38
N ASP A 17 -2.33 20.03 16.15
CA ASP A 17 -1.40 21.15 15.94
C ASP A 17 0.08 20.77 16.17
N ALA A 18 0.35 19.67 16.86
CA ALA A 18 1.70 19.16 17.06
C ALA A 18 2.16 18.22 15.92
N LEU A 19 1.28 17.85 15.00
CA LEU A 19 1.58 16.89 13.93
C LEU A 19 1.91 17.60 12.62
N GLU A 20 3.19 17.61 12.24
CA GLU A 20 3.62 18.10 10.93
C GLU A 20 3.26 17.14 9.79
N LYS A 21 3.46 15.81 9.99
CA LYS A 21 3.18 14.78 8.99
C LYS A 21 2.91 13.42 9.64
N GLY A 22 1.91 12.70 9.14
CA GLY A 22 1.61 11.31 9.53
C GLY A 22 1.65 10.37 8.32
N ILE A 23 2.24 9.19 8.48
CA ILE A 23 2.23 8.11 7.49
C ILE A 23 1.55 6.91 8.13
N LEU A 24 0.55 6.35 7.45
CA LEU A 24 -0.17 5.16 7.90
C LEU A 24 0.02 4.06 6.86
N THR A 25 0.52 2.90 7.29
CA THR A 25 0.70 1.72 6.45
C THR A 25 -0.12 0.55 7.00
N GLY A 26 -0.63 -0.31 6.13
CA GLY A 26 -1.41 -1.47 6.54
C GLY A 26 -1.96 -2.24 5.34
N CYS A 27 -2.29 -3.52 5.56
CA CYS A 27 -2.91 -4.38 4.55
C CYS A 27 -4.44 -4.27 4.51
N LEU A 28 -5.04 -3.63 5.53
CA LEU A 28 -6.48 -3.42 5.64
C LEU A 28 -6.79 -1.93 5.51
N ARG A 29 -7.82 -1.63 4.72
CA ARG A 29 -8.33 -0.26 4.59
C ARG A 29 -9.19 0.07 5.81
N ILE A 30 -8.60 0.76 6.79
CA ILE A 30 -9.27 1.08 8.07
C ILE A 30 -10.15 2.34 7.97
N ALA A 31 -9.83 3.26 7.05
CA ALA A 31 -10.65 4.43 6.75
C ALA A 31 -11.28 4.27 5.36
N LYS A 32 -12.60 4.10 5.31
CA LYS A 32 -13.37 4.49 4.13
C LYS A 32 -13.35 6.00 4.08
N GLU A 33 -13.12 6.58 2.90
CA GLU A 33 -13.31 8.01 2.64
C GLU A 33 -14.78 8.34 2.85
N SER A 34 -15.15 8.56 4.11
CA SER A 34 -16.48 9.01 4.45
C SER A 34 -16.51 10.50 4.16
N ILE A 35 -17.25 10.86 3.11
CA ILE A 35 -17.69 12.24 2.80
C ILE A 35 -18.38 12.91 4.00
N PHE A 36 -18.80 12.14 5.00
CA PHE A 36 -19.33 12.63 6.27
C PHE A 36 -18.36 12.31 7.42
N THR A 37 -17.82 13.36 8.02
CA THR A 37 -17.14 13.43 9.33
C THR A 37 -16.26 12.23 9.74
N GLY A 38 -14.95 12.38 9.57
CA GLY A 38 -13.92 11.43 10.04
C GLY A 38 -12.52 11.85 9.59
N LEU A 39 -11.59 10.90 9.48
CA LEU A 39 -10.34 11.08 8.73
C LEU A 39 -10.61 11.13 7.24
N ASN A 40 -10.46 12.29 6.62
CA ASN A 40 -10.95 12.56 5.27
C ASN A 40 -9.90 13.18 4.32
N ASN A 41 -8.66 13.36 4.76
CA ASN A 41 -7.58 13.99 3.98
C ASN A 41 -6.40 13.05 3.72
N PHE A 42 -6.66 11.78 3.36
CA PHE A 42 -5.58 10.85 3.02
C PHE A 42 -5.27 10.88 1.53
N ASN A 43 -3.98 11.01 1.20
CA ASN A 43 -3.48 10.50 -0.07
C ASN A 43 -3.21 9.01 0.11
N VAL A 44 -4.06 8.18 -0.47
CA VAL A 44 -3.92 6.73 -0.45
C VAL A 44 -3.02 6.32 -1.62
N TYR A 45 -2.04 5.46 -1.34
CA TYR A 45 -1.18 4.86 -2.35
C TYR A 45 -1.38 3.35 -2.31
N SER A 46 -2.15 2.81 -3.26
CA SER A 46 -2.30 1.36 -3.41
C SER A 46 -1.10 0.76 -4.13
N ILE A 47 -0.79 -0.50 -3.86
CA ILE A 47 0.28 -1.24 -4.57
C ILE A 47 0.03 -1.33 -6.09
N THR A 48 -1.22 -1.17 -6.53
CA THR A 48 -1.62 -1.27 -7.95
C THR A 48 -1.72 0.09 -8.64
N GLU A 49 -1.61 1.20 -7.91
CA GLU A 49 -1.77 2.54 -8.48
C GLU A 49 -0.44 3.03 -9.08
N GLU A 50 -0.50 3.72 -10.22
CA GLU A 50 0.68 4.25 -10.95
C GLU A 50 1.77 4.88 -10.08
N PRO A 51 1.48 5.78 -9.12
CA PRO A 51 2.53 6.42 -8.33
C PRO A 51 3.31 5.45 -7.43
N SER A 52 2.78 4.26 -7.16
CA SER A 52 3.36 3.26 -6.25
C SER A 52 3.70 1.94 -6.93
N SER A 53 3.16 1.65 -8.11
CA SER A 53 3.25 0.33 -8.76
C SER A 53 4.67 -0.12 -9.06
N THR A 54 5.59 0.83 -9.29
CA THR A 54 7.02 0.55 -9.53
C THR A 54 7.84 0.43 -8.25
N CYS A 55 7.26 0.76 -7.09
CA CYS A 55 7.95 0.71 -5.80
C CYS A 55 7.81 -0.64 -5.09
N PHE A 56 7.02 -1.58 -5.65
CA PHE A 56 6.73 -2.88 -5.04
C PHE A 56 7.01 -4.02 -6.02
N GLY A 57 7.37 -5.18 -5.48
CA GLY A 57 7.66 -6.38 -6.27
C GLY A 57 9.15 -6.60 -6.53
N PHE A 58 9.45 -7.39 -7.55
CA PHE A 58 10.81 -7.75 -7.95
C PHE A 58 11.20 -7.00 -9.22
N THR A 59 12.48 -6.65 -9.34
CA THR A 59 13.06 -6.21 -10.61
C THR A 59 13.06 -7.36 -11.63
N PRO A 60 13.17 -7.06 -12.93
CA PRO A 60 13.32 -8.11 -13.95
C PRO A 60 14.50 -9.06 -13.66
N GLU A 61 15.61 -8.54 -13.16
CA GLU A 61 16.79 -9.35 -12.82
C GLU A 61 16.55 -10.28 -11.63
N GLU A 62 15.90 -9.80 -10.58
CA GLU A 62 15.52 -10.62 -9.42
C GLU A 62 14.51 -11.69 -9.82
N THR A 63 13.56 -11.34 -10.68
CA THR A 63 12.57 -12.27 -11.22
C THR A 63 13.24 -13.39 -12.02
N LEU A 64 14.20 -13.06 -12.90
CA LEU A 64 14.96 -14.05 -13.66
C LEU A 64 15.79 -14.95 -12.75
N LYS A 65 16.46 -14.39 -11.74
CA LYS A 65 17.23 -15.18 -10.75
C LYS A 65 16.33 -16.14 -9.98
N LEU A 66 15.13 -15.72 -9.60
CA LEU A 66 14.15 -16.58 -8.92
C LEU A 66 13.68 -17.71 -9.84
N LEU A 67 13.35 -17.41 -11.10
CA LEU A 67 12.96 -18.44 -12.08
C LEU A 67 14.07 -19.46 -12.32
N GLU A 68 15.33 -19.01 -12.41
CA GLU A 68 16.47 -19.92 -12.55
C GLU A 68 16.70 -20.78 -11.31
N TYR A 69 16.62 -20.18 -10.12
CA TYR A 69 16.80 -20.87 -8.84
C TYR A 69 15.80 -22.03 -8.65
N TYR A 70 14.56 -21.84 -9.09
CA TYR A 70 13.53 -22.88 -9.01
C TYR A 70 13.43 -23.78 -10.26
N HIS A 71 14.37 -23.66 -11.22
CA HIS A 71 14.34 -24.39 -12.49
C HIS A 71 13.08 -24.13 -13.35
N LEU A 72 12.49 -22.94 -13.22
CA LEU A 72 11.27 -22.49 -13.90
C LEU A 72 11.54 -21.51 -15.05
N LYS A 73 12.77 -21.46 -15.58
CA LYS A 73 13.16 -20.52 -16.65
C LYS A 73 12.25 -20.58 -17.89
N SER A 74 11.63 -21.74 -18.17
CA SER A 74 10.66 -21.90 -19.26
C SER A 74 9.41 -21.01 -19.12
N TYR A 75 9.09 -20.54 -17.91
CA TYR A 75 7.93 -19.69 -17.63
C TYR A 75 8.23 -18.19 -17.73
N GLU A 76 9.44 -17.78 -18.12
CA GLU A 76 9.83 -16.38 -18.22
C GLU A 76 8.84 -15.55 -19.04
N GLN A 77 8.42 -16.06 -20.21
CA GLN A 77 7.49 -15.35 -21.08
C GLN A 77 6.12 -15.19 -20.44
N THR A 78 5.62 -16.23 -19.76
CA THR A 78 4.34 -16.20 -19.05
C THR A 78 4.35 -15.18 -17.91
N VAL A 79 5.47 -15.07 -17.18
CA VAL A 79 5.62 -14.12 -16.06
C VAL A 79 5.70 -12.67 -16.56
N LYS A 80 6.26 -12.44 -17.75
CA LYS A 80 6.33 -11.11 -18.37
C LYS A 80 5.00 -10.60 -18.91
N GLU A 81 4.08 -11.51 -19.22
CA GLU A 81 2.75 -11.18 -19.75
C GLU A 81 1.70 -10.88 -18.66
N TRP A 82 2.03 -11.17 -17.40
CA TRP A 82 1.21 -10.91 -16.21
C TRP A 82 1.42 -9.49 -15.67
#